data_AF-A0A1L1PS80-F1
#
_entry.id   AF-A0A1L1PS80-F1
#
_cell.length_a   1.000
_cell.length_b   1.000
_cell.length_c   1.000
_cell.angle_alpha   90.00
_cell.angle_beta   90.00
_cell.angle_gamma   90.00
#
_symmetry.space_group_name_H-M   'P 1'
#
loop_
_entity.id
_entity.type
_entity.pdbx_description
1 polymer ?
#
loop_
_entity_poly.entity_id
_entity_poly.type
_entity_poly.pdbx_seq_one_letter_code
_entity_poly.pdbx_strand_id
1 'polypeptide(L)' 'MAHPVHTSNPRLFNRLWRSLGGRIVPVRRTGEVFYIHERFCRPVRANARRLDVPAKLLSRLNELLRAP' A
#
# COMPACT_ATOMS: atom_id res chain seq x y z
N MET A 1 -8.63 -6.51 -17.94
CA MET A 1 -8.77 -7.28 -16.68
C MET A 1 -7.47 -7.15 -15.91
N ALA A 2 -7.48 -6.50 -14.73
CA ALA A 2 -6.26 -6.40 -13.93
C ALA A 2 -6.04 -7.71 -13.16
N HIS A 3 -4.92 -8.38 -13.41
CA HIS A 3 -4.49 -9.55 -12.64
C HIS A 3 -4.14 -9.12 -11.21
N PRO A 4 -4.51 -9.92 -10.18
CA PRO A 4 -4.12 -9.61 -8.82
C PRO A 4 -2.59 -9.58 -8.70
N VAL A 5 -2.08 -8.48 -8.15
CA VAL A 5 -0.66 -8.30 -7.88
C VAL A 5 -0.30 -9.07 -6.62
N HIS A 6 0.58 -10.03 -6.78
CA HIS A 6 1.23 -10.77 -5.70
C HIS A 6 2.68 -10.33 -5.67
N THR A 7 3.00 -9.31 -4.86
CA THR A 7 4.39 -8.84 -4.71
C THR A 7 4.82 -8.87 -3.24
N SER A 8 5.94 -9.51 -2.96
CA SER A 8 6.64 -9.39 -1.69
C SER A 8 7.60 -8.20 -1.67
N ASN A 9 7.80 -7.51 -2.81
CA ASN A 9 8.75 -6.42 -2.93
C ASN A 9 8.13 -5.08 -2.48
N PRO A 10 8.56 -4.51 -1.34
CA PRO A 10 7.98 -3.28 -0.81
C PRO A 10 8.26 -2.06 -1.70
N ARG A 11 9.37 -2.04 -2.46
CA ARG A 11 9.68 -0.93 -3.38
C ARG A 11 8.71 -0.92 -4.55
N LEU A 12 8.40 -2.11 -5.10
CA LEU A 12 7.41 -2.24 -6.17
C LEU A 12 6.02 -1.86 -5.67
N PHE A 13 5.64 -2.36 -4.49
CA PHE A 13 4.37 -1.99 -3.86
C PHE A 13 4.22 -0.48 -3.68
N ASN A 14 5.24 0.19 -3.12
CA ASN A 14 5.20 1.63 -2.89
C ASN A 14 5.05 2.44 -4.18
N ARG A 15 5.68 1.97 -5.27
CA ARG A 15 5.53 2.59 -6.59
C ARG A 15 4.10 2.45 -7.10
N LEU A 16 3.53 1.24 -7.05
CA LEU A 16 2.17 0.97 -7.51
C LEU A 16 1.12 1.73 -6.69
N TRP A 17 1.30 1.77 -5.36
CA TRP A 17 0.41 2.53 -4.49
C TRP A 17 0.38 4.02 -4.87
N ARG A 18 1.55 4.62 -5.12
CA ARG A 18 1.67 6.02 -5.54
C ARG A 18 1.11 6.26 -6.94
N SER A 19 1.34 5.36 -7.90
CA SER A 19 0.81 5.52 -9.26
C SER A 19 -0.70 5.45 -9.32
N LEU A 20 -1.34 4.77 -8.36
CA LEU A 20 -2.80 4.71 -8.24
C LEU A 20 -3.39 5.92 -7.48
N GLY A 21 -2.58 6.93 -7.13
CA GLY A 21 -3.05 8.12 -6.39
C GLY A 21 -2.94 8.00 -4.87
N GLY A 22 -2.40 6.90 -4.36
CA GLY A 22 -2.15 6.70 -2.94
C GLY A 22 -0.98 7.52 -2.40
N ARG A 23 -1.07 7.93 -1.14
CA ARG A 23 -0.01 8.64 -0.41
C ARG A 23 0.60 7.73 0.66
N ILE A 24 1.89 7.91 0.93
CA ILE A 24 2.62 7.17 1.98
C ILE A 24 3.23 8.21 2.91
N VAL A 25 2.78 8.25 4.17
CA VAL A 25 3.16 9.27 5.15
C VAL A 25 3.87 8.61 6.34
N PRO A 26 5.08 9.04 6.71
CA PRO A 26 5.78 8.47 7.85
C PRO A 26 5.12 8.85 9.18
N VAL A 27 5.06 7.89 10.10
CA VAL A 27 4.67 8.10 11.48
C VAL A 27 5.92 8.53 12.26
N ARG A 28 5.90 9.76 12.78
CA ARG A 28 7.06 10.36 13.46
C ARG A 28 7.58 9.45 14.57
N ARG A 29 8.91 9.25 14.59
CA ARG A 29 9.66 8.54 15.64
C ARG A 29 9.35 7.05 15.85
N THR A 30 8.59 6.39 14.95
CA THR A 30 8.23 4.96 15.10
C THR A 30 8.81 4.05 14.01
N GLY A 31 9.19 4.60 12.85
CA GLY A 31 9.58 3.79 11.69
C GLY A 31 8.38 3.16 10.95
N GLU A 32 7.16 3.51 11.34
CA GLU A 32 5.94 3.12 10.64
C GLU A 32 5.52 4.16 9.61
N VAL A 33 4.65 3.74 8.70
CA VAL A 33 4.07 4.58 7.66
C VAL A 33 2.56 4.34 7.57
N PHE A 34 1.83 5.38 7.19
CA PHE A 34 0.44 5.32 6.78
C PHE A 34 0.34 5.29 5.26
N TYR A 35 -0.34 4.27 4.75
CA TYR A 35 -0.79 4.18 3.37
C TYR A 35 -2.20 4.74 3.29
N ILE A 36 -2.33 5.90 2.66
CA ILE A 36 -3.58 6.67 2.53
C ILE A 36 -4.02 6.59 1.07
N HIS A 37 -5.31 6.44 0.84
CA HIS A 37 -5.93 6.52 -0.48
C HIS A 37 -7.37 6.99 -0.33
N GLU A 38 -7.87 7.86 -1.22
CA GLU A 38 -9.22 8.44 -1.13
C GLU A 38 -10.35 7.40 -1.12
N ARG A 39 -10.19 6.32 -1.89
CA ARG A 39 -11.11 5.16 -1.91
C ARG A 39 -11.21 4.42 -0.57
N PHE A 40 -10.31 4.66 0.38
CA PHE A 40 -10.34 4.01 1.70
C PHE A 40 -10.56 5.05 2.80
N CYS A 41 -11.66 4.90 3.54
CA CYS A 41 -12.00 5.76 4.68
C CYS A 41 -10.91 5.76 5.78
N ARG A 42 -10.14 4.67 5.91
CA ARG A 42 -9.08 4.55 6.93
C ARG A 42 -7.73 4.24 6.31
N PRO A 43 -6.65 4.94 6.74
CA PRO A 43 -5.31 4.62 6.32
C PRO A 43 -4.86 3.25 6.87
N VAL A 44 -4.00 2.57 6.12
CA VAL A 44 -3.34 1.35 6.59
C VAL A 44 -2.00 1.71 7.20
N ARG A 45 -1.82 1.43 8.49
CA ARG A 45 -0.52 1.57 9.17
C ARG A 45 0.30 0.29 8.97
N ALA A 46 1.56 0.45 8.60
CA ALA A 46 2.50 -0.66 8.51
C ALA A 46 3.93 -0.20 8.81
N ASN A 47 4.76 -1.13 9.29
CA ASN A 47 6.17 -0.87 9.57
C ASN A 47 6.96 -0.77 8.25
N ALA A 48 7.62 0.37 8.00
CA ALA A 48 8.37 0.60 6.78
C ALA A 48 9.72 -0.14 6.73
N ARG A 49 10.15 -0.72 7.87
CA ARG A 49 11.37 -1.53 7.98
C ARG A 49 11.16 -3.00 7.60
N ARG A 50 9.90 -3.42 7.38
CA ARG A 50 9.61 -4.78 6.89
C ARG A 50 10.10 -4.96 5.47
N LEU A 51 10.71 -6.11 5.22
CA LEU A 51 11.15 -6.52 3.88
C LEU A 51 10.05 -7.19 3.07
N ASP A 52 8.95 -7.57 3.73
CA ASP A 52 7.75 -8.14 3.14
C ASP A 52 6.61 -7.12 3.07
N VAL A 53 5.65 -7.37 2.18
CA VAL A 53 4.41 -6.58 2.08
C VAL A 53 3.30 -7.31 2.85
N PRO A 54 2.75 -6.72 3.93
CA PRO A 54 1.61 -7.28 4.65
C PRO A 54 0.44 -7.64 3.72
N ALA A 55 -0.18 -8.80 3.92
CA ALA A 55 -1.32 -9.26 3.11
C ALA A 55 -2.44 -8.22 3.01
N LYS A 56 -2.71 -7.50 4.10
CA LYS A 56 -3.71 -6.41 4.12
C LYS A 56 -3.41 -5.30 3.11
N LEU A 57 -2.15 -4.95 2.90
CA LEU A 57 -1.73 -3.95 1.92
C LEU A 57 -1.90 -4.48 0.49
N LEU A 58 -1.58 -5.75 0.25
CA LEU A 58 -1.81 -6.41 -1.03
C LEU A 58 -3.29 -6.47 -1.39
N SER A 59 -4.16 -6.81 -0.43
CA SER A 59 -5.62 -6.80 -0.66
C SER A 59 -6.10 -5.41 -1.08
N ARG A 60 -5.65 -4.36 -0.40
CA ARG A 60 -6.02 -2.97 -0.75
C ARG A 60 -5.50 -2.56 -2.13
N LEU A 61 -4.28 -2.92 -2.48
CA LEU A 61 -3.74 -2.64 -3.81
C LEU A 61 -4.56 -3.35 -4.90
N ASN A 62 -4.95 -4.59 -4.66
CA ASN A 62 -5.78 -5.36 -5.58
C ASN A 62 -7.21 -4.80 -5.70
N GLU A 63 -7.79 -4.27 -4.61
CA GLU A 63 -9.05 -3.52 -4.66
C GLU A 63 -8.93 -2.28 -5.56
N LEU A 64 -7.83 -1.52 -5.46
CA LEU A 64 -7.59 -0.35 -6.30
C LEU A 64 -7.43 -0.71 -7.78
N LEU A 65 -6.76 -1.83 -8.08
CA LEU A 65 -6.55 -2.30 -9.46
C LEU A 65 -7.82 -2.87 -10.11
N ARG A 66 -8.76 -3.36 -9.31
CA ARG A 66 -10.04 -3.91 -9.80
C ARG A 66 -11.08 -2.82 -10.05
N ALA A 67 -11.01 -1.71 -9.33
CA ALA A 67 -11.96 -0.62 -9.47
C ALA A 67 -11.50 0.33 -10.60
N PRO A 68 -12.30 0.51 -11.68
CA PRO A 68 -11.95 1.32 -12.85
C PRO A 68 -11.73 2.79 -12.51
#